data_AF-A0A9E3B955-F1
#
_entry.id   AF-A0A9E3B955-F1
#
_cell.length_a   1.000
_cell.length_b   1.000
_cell.length_c   1.000
_cell.angle_alpha   90.00
_cell.angle_beta   90.00
_cell.angle_gamma   90.00
#
_symmetry.space_group_name_H-M   'P 1'
#
loop_
_entity.id
_entity.type
_entity.pdbx_description
1 polymer ?
#
loop_
_entity_poly.entity_id
_entity_poly.type
_entity_poly.pdbx_seq_one_letter_code
_entity_poly.pdbx_strand_id
1 'polypeptide(L)' 'MPLEGEYAPSPLDWSREQADKFVESGGTEAADLGGMPIVLLTTIGAKTGKLRKTPLMRVEHDGEYAIVASLGGA' A
#
# COMPACT_ATOMS: atom_id res chain seq x y z
N MET A 1 11.09 13.41 -4.72
CA MET A 1 11.40 12.75 -6.01
C MET A 1 10.60 11.46 -6.06
N PRO A 2 10.05 11.06 -7.23
CA PRO A 2 9.43 9.75 -7.36
C PRO A 2 10.47 8.65 -7.06
N LEU A 3 10.02 7.57 -6.43
CA LEU A 3 10.89 6.41 -6.20
C LEU A 3 11.07 5.66 -7.52
N GLU A 4 12.32 5.34 -7.87
CA GLU A 4 12.67 4.56 -9.06
C GLU A 4 13.18 3.19 -8.64
N GLY A 5 12.78 2.14 -9.36
CA GLY A 5 13.26 0.78 -9.11
C GLY A 5 12.32 -0.32 -9.61
N GLU A 6 12.78 -1.56 -9.49
CA GLU A 6 11.98 -2.74 -9.82
C GLU A 6 10.94 -2.99 -8.73
N TYR A 7 9.66 -3.09 -9.10
CA TYR A 7 8.59 -3.48 -8.19
C TYR A 7 8.67 -4.98 -7.91
N ALA A 8 8.70 -5.34 -6.62
CA ALA A 8 8.56 -6.70 -6.18
C ALA A 8 7.31 -6.84 -5.29
N PRO A 9 6.28 -7.58 -5.74
CA PRO A 9 5.00 -7.66 -5.04
C PRO A 9 5.09 -8.36 -3.68
N SER A 10 4.03 -8.19 -2.87
CA SER A 10 3.88 -8.87 -1.59
C SER A 10 3.74 -10.39 -1.77
N PRO A 11 4.35 -11.23 -0.93
CA PRO A 11 4.09 -12.68 -0.93
C PRO A 11 2.67 -13.03 -0.46
N LEU A 12 1.95 -12.11 0.17
CA LEU A 12 0.55 -12.30 0.53
C LEU A 12 -0.35 -11.94 -0.66
N ASP A 13 -1.09 -12.93 -1.17
CA ASP A 13 -1.93 -12.79 -2.37
C ASP A 13 -2.92 -11.64 -2.26
N TRP A 14 -3.70 -11.58 -1.16
CA TRP A 14 -4.69 -10.52 -0.95
C TRP A 14 -4.07 -9.10 -1.00
N SER A 15 -2.87 -8.93 -0.44
CA SER A 15 -2.19 -7.64 -0.37
C SER A 15 -1.68 -7.22 -1.75
N ARG A 16 -1.19 -8.20 -2.52
CA ARG A 16 -0.76 -8.00 -3.91
C ARG A 16 -1.94 -7.66 -4.81
N GLU A 17 -2.99 -8.47 -4.80
CA GLU A 17 -4.17 -8.28 -5.64
C GLU A 17 -4.84 -6.93 -5.39
N GLN A 18 -4.95 -6.53 -4.12
CA GLN A 18 -5.50 -5.22 -3.77
C GLN A 18 -4.61 -4.08 -4.28
N ALA A 19 -3.29 -4.16 -4.09
CA ALA A 19 -2.36 -3.15 -4.58
C ALA A 19 -2.38 -3.02 -6.11
N ASP A 20 -2.40 -4.15 -6.82
CA ASP A 20 -2.35 -4.17 -8.27
C ASP A 20 -3.65 -3.59 -8.86
N LYS A 21 -4.84 -4.01 -8.37
CA LYS A 21 -6.13 -3.44 -8.79
C LYS A 21 -6.25 -1.95 -8.46
N PHE A 22 -5.78 -1.53 -7.29
CA PHE A 22 -5.80 -0.12 -6.91
C PHE A 22 -4.95 0.73 -7.88
N VAL A 23 -3.78 0.23 -8.30
CA VAL A 23 -2.92 0.94 -9.27
C VAL A 23 -3.52 0.93 -10.67
N GLU A 24 -3.97 -0.24 -11.15
CA GLU A 24 -4.52 -0.41 -12.50
C GLU A 24 -5.75 0.47 -12.74
N SER A 25 -6.58 0.62 -11.71
CA SER A 25 -7.80 1.44 -11.75
C SER A 25 -7.58 2.93 -11.48
N GLY A 26 -6.34 3.36 -11.25
CA GLY A 26 -6.03 4.74 -10.86
C GLY A 26 -6.63 5.14 -9.50
N GLY A 27 -6.81 4.17 -8.60
CA GLY A 27 -7.33 4.36 -7.24
C GLY A 27 -8.86 4.32 -7.11
N THR A 28 -9.56 3.78 -8.11
CA THR A 28 -11.04 3.71 -8.09
C THR A 28 -11.56 2.34 -7.66
N GLU A 29 -10.82 1.27 -7.94
CA GLU A 29 -11.13 -0.09 -7.51
C GLU A 29 -10.25 -0.52 -6.34
N ALA A 30 -10.77 -1.41 -5.49
CA ALA A 30 -10.07 -1.92 -4.30
C ALA A 30 -9.58 -0.80 -3.34
N ALA A 31 -10.28 0.35 -3.38
CA ALA A 31 -9.95 1.57 -2.65
C ALA A 31 -10.43 1.61 -1.19
N ASP A 32 -11.14 0.57 -0.77
CA ASP A 32 -11.55 0.36 0.60
C ASP A 32 -11.24 -1.08 1.07
N LEU A 33 -11.15 -1.22 2.39
CA LEU A 33 -11.09 -2.50 3.08
C LEU A 33 -12.12 -2.49 4.20
N GLY A 34 -13.17 -3.30 4.06
CA GLY A 34 -14.26 -3.34 5.03
C GLY A 34 -15.05 -2.02 5.10
N GLY A 35 -15.21 -1.32 3.96
CA GLY A 35 -15.90 -0.03 3.88
C GLY A 35 -15.08 1.15 4.38
N MET A 36 -13.81 0.95 4.76
CA MET A 36 -12.91 2.02 5.19
C MET A 36 -11.84 2.29 4.11
N PRO A 37 -11.57 3.56 3.80
CA PRO A 37 -10.63 3.91 2.73
C PRO A 37 -9.21 3.47 3.02
N ILE A 38 -8.47 3.16 1.97
CA ILE A 38 -7.04 2.81 2.05
C ILE A 38 -6.13 3.90 1.44
N VAL A 39 -4.85 3.79 1.72
CA VAL A 39 -3.75 4.41 0.98
C VAL A 39 -2.79 3.33 0.50
N LEU A 40 -2.14 3.55 -0.64
CA LEU A 40 -1.11 2.66 -1.15
C LEU A 40 0.28 3.22 -0.84
N LEU A 41 0.93 2.67 0.18
CA LEU A 41 2.28 3.09 0.56
C LEU A 41 3.32 2.41 -0.35
N THR A 42 4.19 3.20 -0.98
CA THR A 42 5.36 2.67 -1.70
C THR A 42 6.62 2.88 -0.87
N THR A 43 7.39 1.81 -0.65
CA THR A 43 8.66 1.84 0.11
C THR A 43 9.80 1.21 -0.67
N ILE A 44 11.04 1.56 -0.32
CA ILE A 44 12.24 0.86 -0.78
C ILE A 44 12.54 -0.27 0.20
N GLY A 45 12.63 -1.51 -0.31
CA GLY A 45 12.96 -2.67 0.53
C GLY A 45 14.38 -2.55 1.10
N ALA A 46 14.50 -2.43 2.43
CA ALA A 46 15.76 -2.17 3.12
C ALA A 46 16.91 -3.14 2.79
N LYS A 47 16.60 -4.41 2.45
CA LYS A 47 17.59 -5.42 2.07
C LYS A 47 17.79 -5.56 0.57
N THR A 48 16.74 -5.30 -0.23
CA THR A 48 16.71 -5.66 -1.65
C THR A 48 16.78 -4.47 -2.59
N GLY A 49 16.58 -3.24 -2.11
CA GLY A 49 16.45 -2.03 -2.94
C GLY A 49 15.18 -1.97 -3.81
N LYS A 50 14.50 -3.09 -4.02
CA LYS A 50 13.25 -3.18 -4.80
C LYS A 50 12.11 -2.37 -4.16
N LEU A 51 11.24 -1.81 -5.02
CA LEU A 51 10.03 -1.13 -4.60
C LEU A 51 9.00 -2.12 -4.08
N ARG A 52 8.33 -1.75 -2.99
CA ARG A 52 7.24 -2.51 -2.36
C ARG A 52 6.02 -1.63 -2.26
N LYS A 53 4.85 -2.17 -2.58
CA LYS A 53 3.55 -1.49 -2.46
C LYS A 53 2.73 -2.21 -1.40
N THR A 54 2.18 -1.47 -0.44
CA THR A 54 1.44 -2.02 0.68
C THR A 54 0.15 -1.23 0.90
N PRO A 55 -1.04 -1.86 0.75
CA PRO A 55 -2.30 -1.22 1.08
C PRO A 55 -2.44 -1.11 2.60
N LEU A 56 -2.81 0.06 3.09
CA LEU A 56 -2.94 0.39 4.52
C LEU A 56 -4.17 1.25 4.74
N MET A 57 -4.73 1.22 5.95
CA MET A 57 -5.87 2.08 6.30
C MET A 57 -5.50 3.56 6.15
N ARG A 58 -6.40 4.36 5.56
CA ARG A 58 -6.21 5.81 5.45
C ARG A 58 -6.49 6.48 6.79
N VAL A 59 -5.43 6.99 7.43
CA VAL A 59 -5.51 7.89 8.57
C VAL A 59 -4.85 9.20 8.17
N GLU A 60 -5.63 10.25 8.04
CA GLU A 60 -5.18 11.56 7.54
C GLU A 60 -5.74 12.69 8.41
N HIS A 61 -4.91 13.69 8.65
CA HIS A 61 -5.26 14.91 9.36
C HIS A 61 -4.42 16.08 8.83
N ASP A 62 -5.07 17.13 8.34
CA ASP A 62 -4.43 18.34 7.80
C ASP A 62 -3.34 18.06 6.74
N GLY A 63 -3.56 17.04 5.89
CA GLY A 63 -2.62 16.60 4.86
C GLY A 63 -1.49 15.70 5.36
N GLU A 64 -1.39 15.47 6.67
CA GLU A 64 -0.47 14.51 7.28
C GLU A 64 -1.10 13.13 7.35
N TYR A 65 -0.30 12.09 7.15
CA TYR A 65 -0.76 10.71 7.18
C TYR A 65 -0.07 9.94 8.31
N ALA A 66 -0.85 9.17 9.06
CA ALA A 66 -0.34 8.22 10.04
C ALA A 66 -0.41 6.79 9.48
N ILE A 67 0.66 6.03 9.68
CA ILE A 67 0.74 4.62 9.29
C ILE A 67 0.84 3.77 10.56
N VAL A 68 0.03 2.71 10.63
CA VAL A 68 0.06 1.74 11.73
C VAL A 68 0.63 0.42 11.21
N ALA A 69 1.81 0.03 11.68
CA ALA A 69 2.47 -1.21 11.32
C ALA A 69 1.92 -2.40 12.13
N SER A 70 0.64 -2.75 11.90
CA SER A 70 -0.05 -3.85 12.56
C SER A 70 -0.59 -4.85 11.55
N LEU A 71 -0.53 -6.15 11.88
CA LEU A 71 -1.16 -7.24 11.12
C LEU A 71 -2.54 -7.60 11.69
N GLY A 72 -3.29 -6.60 12.17
CA GLY A 72 -4.60 -6.82 12.81
C GLY A 72 -4.52 -7.36 14.23
N GLY A 73 -3.41 -7.11 14.94
CA GLY A 73 -3.18 -7.55 16.31
C GLY A 73 -2.56 -8.94 16.47
N ALA A 74 -2.07 -9.53 15.38
CA ALA A 74 -1.30 -10.78 15.37
C ALA A 74 0.18 -10.58 15.70
#